data_AF-A0A1H3WIF2-F1
#
_entry.id   AF-A0A1H3WIF2-F1
#
_cell.length_a   1.000
_cell.length_b   1.000
_cell.length_c   1.000
_cell.angle_alpha   90.00
_cell.angle_beta   90.00
_cell.angle_gamma   90.00
#
_symmetry.space_group_name_H-M   'P 1'
#
loop_
_entity.id
_entity.type
_entity.pdbx_description
1 polymer ?
#
loop_
_entity_poly.entity_id
_entity_poly.type
_entity_poly.pdbx_seq_one_letter_code
_entity_poly.pdbx_strand_id
1 'polypeptide(L)'
;MDVADATLEPRLAALAIHPTGALWGRGELDTRDAARELEAEQTARFPIFCAGLEKQGLKQERRALRIQVGEVGFEVLDEATLRLAFTLPPGSYATRYFWSSWERLRPNLCQCSKQLLHIGGGMRCR
;
A
#
# COMPACT_ATOMS: atom_id res chain seq x y z
N MET A 1 -11.14 8.65 -26.67
CA MET A 1 -10.65 9.56 -25.62
C MET A 1 -11.68 9.56 -24.52
N ASP A 2 -11.46 8.74 -23.49
CA ASP A 2 -12.33 8.69 -22.32
C ASP A 2 -12.04 9.93 -21.48
N VAL A 3 -12.97 10.88 -21.49
CA VAL A 3 -12.88 12.07 -20.65
C VAL A 3 -13.11 11.57 -19.24
N ALA A 4 -12.02 11.32 -18.50
CA ALA A 4 -12.10 11.14 -17.06
C ALA A 4 -12.96 12.28 -16.53
N ASP A 5 -14.16 11.94 -16.02
CA ASP A 5 -15.10 12.90 -15.48
C ASP A 5 -14.32 13.83 -14.55
N ALA A 6 -14.39 15.15 -14.77
CA ALA A 6 -13.56 16.14 -14.08
C ALA A 6 -13.72 16.09 -12.55
N THR A 7 -14.74 15.38 -12.06
CA THR A 7 -14.96 15.09 -10.63
C THR A 7 -14.10 13.95 -10.07
N LEU A 8 -13.51 13.08 -10.90
CA LEU A 8 -12.77 11.90 -10.48
C LEU A 8 -11.37 12.23 -9.94
N GLU A 9 -10.64 13.11 -10.62
CA GLU A 9 -9.30 13.51 -10.21
C GLU A 9 -9.24 14.10 -8.79
N PRO A 10 -10.08 15.09 -8.41
CA PRO A 10 -10.03 15.63 -7.06
C PRO A 10 -10.44 14.58 -6.00
N ARG A 11 -11.36 13.67 -6.33
CA ARG A 11 -11.76 12.57 -5.42
C ARG A 11 -10.67 11.51 -5.28
N LEU A 12 -9.92 11.25 -6.35
CA LEU A 12 -8.75 10.37 -6.31
C LEU A 12 -7.61 10.99 -5.49
N ALA A 13 -7.38 12.30 -5.64
CA ALA A 13 -6.38 13.04 -4.86
C ALA A 13 -6.75 13.09 -3.37
N ALA A 14 -8.03 13.33 -3.06
CA ALA A 14 -8.56 13.33 -1.70
C ALA A 14 -8.74 11.93 -1.09
N LEU A 15 -8.35 10.86 -1.81
CA LEU A 15 -8.51 9.45 -1.39
C LEU A 15 -9.97 9.04 -1.13
N ALA A 16 -10.96 9.77 -1.64
CA ALA A 16 -12.40 9.47 -1.46
C ALA A 16 -12.90 8.31 -2.32
N ILE A 17 -12.20 7.98 -3.40
CA ILE A 17 -12.47 6.81 -4.26
C ILE A 17 -11.15 6.08 -4.50
N HIS A 18 -11.15 4.75 -4.66
CA HIS A 18 -9.91 3.99 -4.87
C HIS A 18 -9.98 3.15 -6.13
N PRO A 19 -8.92 3.12 -6.96
CA PRO A 19 -8.79 2.10 -8.00
C PRO A 19 -8.88 0.71 -7.38
N THR A 20 -9.60 -0.19 -8.03
CA THR A 20 -9.78 -1.57 -7.58
C THR A 20 -9.33 -2.55 -8.65
N GLY A 21 -8.81 -3.70 -8.23
CA GLY A 21 -8.50 -4.83 -9.12
C GLY A 21 -9.48 -5.97 -8.91
N ALA A 22 -9.69 -6.73 -9.98
CA ALA A 22 -10.45 -7.97 -9.93
C ALA A 22 -9.81 -9.03 -9.03
N LEU A 23 -10.61 -9.57 -8.11
CA LEU A 23 -10.40 -10.87 -7.51
C LEU A 23 -11.13 -11.89 -8.38
N TRP A 24 -10.35 -12.74 -9.06
CA TRP A 24 -10.88 -13.59 -10.11
C TRP A 24 -11.88 -14.63 -9.58
N GLY A 25 -12.97 -14.78 -10.32
CA GLY A 25 -14.02 -15.76 -10.09
C GLY A 25 -14.91 -15.89 -11.32
N ARG A 26 -16.00 -16.63 -11.20
CA ARG A 26 -17.01 -16.77 -12.25
C ARG A 26 -17.71 -15.43 -12.50
N GLY A 27 -17.97 -15.15 -13.78
CA GLY A 27 -18.67 -13.95 -14.24
C GLY A 27 -17.84 -13.15 -15.23
N GLU A 28 -18.45 -12.10 -15.79
CA GLU A 28 -17.74 -11.13 -16.63
C GLU A 28 -17.01 -10.09 -15.77
N LEU A 29 -15.98 -9.48 -16.33
CA LEU A 29 -15.30 -8.36 -15.68
C LEU A 29 -16.21 -7.12 -15.71
N ASP A 30 -16.42 -6.52 -14.54
CA ASP A 30 -17.15 -5.25 -14.42
C ASP A 30 -16.38 -4.05 -15.00
N THR A 31 -15.08 -4.22 -15.31
CA THR A 31 -14.26 -3.20 -15.96
C THR A 31 -14.60 -3.05 -17.44
N ARG A 32 -14.30 -1.87 -17.97
CA ARG A 32 -14.49 -1.53 -19.39
C ARG A 32 -13.20 -1.00 -19.99
N ASP A 33 -13.18 -0.95 -21.32
CA ASP A 33 -12.11 -0.32 -22.11
C ASP A 33 -10.71 -0.78 -21.67
N ALA A 34 -9.78 0.15 -21.49
CA ALA A 34 -8.38 -0.13 -21.16
C ALA A 34 -8.22 -0.92 -19.84
N ALA A 35 -9.10 -0.69 -18.85
CA ALA A 35 -9.02 -1.43 -17.58
C ALA A 35 -9.38 -2.91 -17.76
N ARG A 36 -10.35 -3.21 -18.64
CA ARG A 36 -10.73 -4.58 -18.98
C ARG A 36 -9.64 -5.30 -19.75
N GLU A 37 -9.01 -4.61 -20.70
CA GLU A 37 -7.89 -5.16 -21.48
C GLU A 37 -6.73 -5.54 -20.57
N LEU A 38 -6.34 -4.65 -19.66
CA LEU A 38 -5.29 -4.93 -18.67
C LEU A 38 -5.62 -6.12 -17.76
N GLU A 39 -6.86 -6.21 -17.27
CA GLU A 39 -7.28 -7.33 -16.42
C GLU A 39 -7.30 -8.65 -17.20
N ALA A 40 -7.78 -8.65 -18.44
CA ALA A 40 -7.78 -9.82 -19.32
C ALA A 40 -6.36 -10.29 -19.69
N GLU A 41 -5.43 -9.36 -19.93
CA GLU A 41 -4.02 -9.67 -20.17
C GLU A 41 -3.38 -10.37 -18.97
N GLN A 42 -3.66 -9.91 -17.74
CA GLN A 42 -3.11 -10.56 -16.55
C GLN A 42 -3.69 -11.95 -16.34
N THR A 43 -4.99 -12.16 -16.59
CA THR A 43 -5.64 -13.46 -16.36
C THR A 43 -5.22 -14.49 -17.40
N ALA A 44 -4.98 -14.06 -18.64
CA ALA A 44 -4.41 -14.89 -19.70
C ALA A 44 -3.03 -15.47 -19.33
N ARG A 45 -2.27 -14.83 -18.43
CA ARG A 45 -0.97 -15.35 -17.94
C ARG A 45 -1.12 -16.45 -16.89
N PHE A 46 -2.29 -16.57 -16.26
CA PHE A 46 -2.53 -17.49 -15.15
C PHE A 46 -3.80 -18.35 -15.34
N PRO A 47 -3.95 -19.05 -16.50
CA PRO A 47 -5.20 -19.72 -16.86
C PRO A 47 -5.56 -20.88 -15.92
N ILE A 48 -4.57 -21.58 -15.36
CA ILE A 48 -4.80 -22.69 -14.42
C ILE A 48 -5.46 -22.19 -13.13
N PHE A 49 -4.99 -21.06 -12.59
CA PHE A 49 -5.56 -20.48 -11.38
C PHE A 49 -6.96 -19.92 -11.65
N CYS A 50 -7.15 -19.23 -12.78
CA CYS A 50 -8.45 -18.70 -13.18
C CYS A 50 -9.50 -19.82 -13.24
N ALA A 51 -9.20 -20.91 -13.98
CA ALA A 51 -10.08 -22.07 -14.07
C ALA A 51 -10.30 -22.78 -12.72
N GLY A 52 -9.27 -22.83 -11.86
CA GLY A 52 -9.39 -23.41 -10.52
C GLY A 52 -10.33 -22.62 -9.62
N LEU A 53 -10.19 -21.29 -9.59
CA LEU A 53 -11.04 -20.41 -8.79
C LEU A 53 -12.50 -20.44 -9.27
N GLU A 54 -12.71 -20.47 -10.59
CA GLU A 54 -14.04 -20.62 -11.18
C GLU A 54 -14.69 -21.96 -10.84
N LYS A 55 -13.94 -23.07 -10.88
CA LYS A 55 -14.43 -24.41 -10.50
C LYS A 55 -14.83 -24.49 -9.04
N GLN A 56 -14.12 -23.79 -8.15
CA GLN A 56 -14.49 -23.67 -6.74
C GLN A 56 -15.68 -22.75 -6.50
N GLY A 57 -16.20 -22.16 -7.56
CA GLY A 57 -17.45 -21.43 -7.56
C GLY A 57 -17.37 -20.02 -7.00
N LEU A 58 -16.15 -19.49 -6.82
CA LEU A 58 -15.90 -18.11 -6.43
C LEU A 58 -16.58 -17.16 -7.43
N LYS A 59 -17.14 -16.07 -6.92
CA LYS A 59 -17.70 -14.99 -7.73
C LYS A 59 -16.62 -13.94 -7.95
N GLN A 60 -16.70 -13.21 -9.06
CA GLN A 60 -15.90 -12.00 -9.25
C GLN A 60 -16.14 -11.02 -8.08
N GLU A 61 -15.06 -10.59 -7.45
CA GLU A 61 -15.08 -9.55 -6.42
C GLU A 61 -14.03 -8.47 -6.72
N ARG A 62 -14.09 -7.34 -6.02
CA ARG A 62 -13.18 -6.22 -6.25
C ARG A 62 -12.47 -5.83 -4.97
N ARG A 63 -11.16 -5.58 -5.07
CA ARG A 63 -10.36 -5.11 -3.96
C ARG A 63 -9.63 -3.82 -4.29
N ALA A 64 -9.67 -2.84 -3.39
CA ALA A 64 -8.92 -1.60 -3.54
C ALA A 64 -7.42 -1.88 -3.65
N LEU A 65 -6.76 -1.26 -4.64
CA LEU A 65 -5.34 -1.43 -4.93
C LEU A 65 -4.45 -0.50 -4.10
N ARG A 66 -5.05 0.44 -3.38
CA ARG A 66 -4.36 1.37 -2.48
C ARG A 66 -5.06 1.38 -1.12
N ILE A 67 -4.28 1.61 -0.08
CA ILE A 67 -4.75 1.71 1.30
C ILE A 67 -4.46 3.13 1.78
N GLN A 68 -5.48 3.78 2.33
CA GLN A 68 -5.28 5.02 3.07
C GLN A 68 -4.88 4.65 4.49
N VAL A 69 -3.66 5.03 4.86
CA VAL A 69 -3.20 4.94 6.24
C VAL A 69 -3.71 6.19 6.95
N GLY A 70 -4.35 5.99 8.11
CA GLY A 70 -4.82 7.09 8.93
C GLY A 70 -3.67 7.85 9.59
N GLU A 71 -3.94 8.47 10.73
CA GLU A 71 -2.89 9.14 11.49
C GLU A 71 -1.76 8.19 11.85
N VAL A 72 -0.52 8.62 11.59
CA VAL A 72 0.70 7.89 11.93
C VAL A 72 1.39 8.67 13.02
N GLY A 73 1.40 8.10 14.23
CA GLY A 73 2.23 8.54 15.34
C GLY A 73 3.51 7.73 15.40
N PHE A 74 4.60 8.38 15.80
CA PHE A 74 5.83 7.68 16.18
C PHE A 74 6.40 8.27 17.46
N GLU A 75 7.00 7.41 18.27
CA GLU A 75 7.61 7.75 19.54
C GLU A 75 8.97 7.03 19.62
N VAL A 76 10.05 7.79 19.79
CA VAL A 76 11.38 7.24 20.05
C VAL A 76 11.46 6.89 21.53
N LEU A 77 11.62 5.61 21.85
CA LEU A 77 11.66 5.15 23.24
C LEU A 77 13.09 5.13 23.78
N ASP A 78 14.05 4.77 22.94
CA ASP A 78 15.49 4.77 23.23
C ASP A 78 16.31 4.80 21.93
N GLU A 79 17.64 4.72 22.04
CA GLU A 79 18.58 4.78 20.90
C GLU A 79 18.36 3.68 19.85
N ALA A 80 17.70 2.57 20.20
CA ALA A 80 17.47 1.42 19.33
C ALA A 80 15.98 1.09 19.11
N THR A 81 15.05 1.79 19.76
CA THR A 81 13.64 1.41 19.81
C THR A 81 12.73 2.55 19.35
N LEU A 82 11.96 2.27 18.30
CA LEU A 82 10.90 3.14 17.78
C LEU A 82 9.55 2.47 17.94
N ARG A 83 8.60 3.16 18.56
CA ARG A 83 7.18 2.78 18.55
C ARG A 83 6.48 3.51 17.40
N LEU A 84 5.78 2.74 16.56
CA LEU A 84 4.93 3.24 15.49
C LEU A 84 3.47 2.92 15.83
N ALA A 85 2.60 3.92 15.77
CA ALA A 85 1.17 3.77 15.96
C ALA A 85 0.44 4.30 14.71
N PHE A 86 -0.41 3.48 14.11
CA PHE A 86 -1.22 3.89 12.97
C PHE A 86 -2.50 3.08 12.89
N THR A 87 -3.52 3.66 12.27
CA THR A 87 -4.80 2.97 12.02
C THR A 87 -4.87 2.49 10.58
N LEU A 88 -5.37 1.26 10.42
CA LEU A 88 -5.61 0.66 9.11
C LEU A 88 -7.09 0.32 8.97
N PRO A 89 -7.68 0.52 7.78
CA PRO A 89 -9.00 0.00 7.50
C PRO A 89 -8.99 -1.54 7.51
N PRO A 90 -10.13 -2.19 7.85
CA PRO A 90 -10.23 -3.65 7.87
C PRO A 90 -9.80 -4.26 6.53
N GLY A 91 -9.09 -5.39 6.59
CA GLY A 91 -8.56 -6.07 5.39
C GLY A 91 -7.24 -5.50 4.86
N SER A 92 -6.56 -4.63 5.62
CA SER A 92 -5.23 -4.10 5.31
C SER A 92 -4.17 -4.68 6.25
N TYR A 93 -2.96 -4.93 5.75
CA TYR A 93 -1.87 -5.51 6.53
C TYR A 93 -0.80 -4.48 6.90
N ALA A 94 -0.45 -4.40 8.20
CA ALA A 94 0.58 -3.52 8.75
C ALA A 94 1.97 -3.73 8.14
N THR A 95 2.27 -4.95 7.70
CA THR A 95 3.53 -5.31 7.02
C THR A 95 3.73 -4.57 5.71
N ARG A 96 2.66 -4.23 4.99
CA ARG A 96 2.71 -3.45 3.75
C ARG A 96 3.15 -2.01 4.00
N TYR A 97 2.76 -1.42 5.14
CA TYR A 97 3.12 -0.05 5.52
C TYR A 97 4.59 0.05 5.98
N PHE A 98 5.04 -0.90 6.80
CA PHE A 98 6.41 -0.91 7.32
C PHE A 98 7.45 -0.83 6.20
N TRP A 99 7.29 -1.66 5.16
CA TRP A 99 8.21 -1.68 4.02
C TRP A 99 8.22 -0.37 3.22
N SER A 100 7.04 0.22 2.96
CA SER A 100 6.93 1.44 2.17
C SER A 100 7.45 2.69 2.90
N SER A 101 7.40 2.72 4.23
CA SER A 101 7.69 3.91 5.03
C SER A 101 9.07 3.89 5.70
N TRP A 102 9.74 2.74 5.72
CA TRP A 102 11.07 2.57 6.31
C TRP A 102 12.11 3.58 5.78
N GLU A 103 12.16 3.81 4.46
CA GLU A 103 13.09 4.80 3.88
C GLU A 103 12.76 6.25 4.26
N ARG A 104 11.49 6.57 4.48
CA ARG A 104 11.03 7.92 4.84
C ARG A 104 11.20 8.25 6.33
N LEU A 105 11.25 7.23 7.19
CA LEU A 105 11.47 7.37 8.63
C LEU A 105 12.97 7.42 9.02
N ARG A 106 13.87 7.01 8.11
CA ARG A 106 15.33 7.07 8.29
C ARG A 106 15.90 8.46 8.61
N PRO A 107 15.45 9.58 8.00
CA PRO A 107 16.06 10.90 8.23
C PRO A 107 15.82 11.46 9.64
N ASN A 108 14.73 11.04 10.31
CA ASN A 108 14.34 11.59 11.62
C ASN A 108 14.78 10.72 12.81
N LEU A 109 15.27 9.51 12.55
CA LEU A 109 15.87 8.62 13.55
C LEU A 109 17.35 8.90 13.80
N CYS A 110 17.97 9.78 13.00
CA CYS A 110 19.40 10.04 13.06
C CYS A 110 19.69 11.55 13.00
N GLN A 111 19.23 12.32 13.99
CA GLN A 111 19.82 13.64 14.26
C GLN A 111 21.12 13.55 15.08
N CYS A 112 21.59 12.34 15.45
CA CYS A 112 22.78 12.18 16.30
C CYS A 112 24.08 11.77 15.55
N SER A 113 24.06 11.45 14.25
CA SER A 113 25.25 10.90 13.56
C SER A 113 25.91 11.80 12.50
N LYS A 114 25.75 13.12 12.57
CA LYS A 114 26.59 14.03 11.80
C LYS A 114 27.62 14.73 12.68
N GLN A 115 28.34 13.98 13.50
CA GLN A 115 29.70 14.38 13.84
C GLN A 115 30.60 13.16 14.10
N LEU A 116 31.42 12.90 13.09
CA LEU A 116 32.76 12.32 13.13
C LEU A 116 33.00 10.99 13.86
N LEU A 117 33.57 10.06 13.08
CA LEU A 117 34.62 9.17 13.58
C LEU A 117 35.60 9.94 14.48
N HIS A 118 35.61 9.65 15.78
CA HIS A 118 36.85 9.35 16.49
C HIS A 118 36.59 8.54 17.75
N ILE A 119 37.47 7.56 17.91
CA ILE A 119 37.66 6.57 18.96
C ILE A 119 37.64 7.22 20.37
N GLY A 120 36.89 6.61 21.29
CA GLY A 120 37.18 6.61 22.72
C GLY A 120 36.52 7.70 23.57
N GLY A 121 35.82 7.26 24.63
CA GLY A 121 35.42 8.11 25.75
C GLY A 121 33.94 8.52 25.70
N GLY A 122 33.17 8.02 26.66
CA GLY A 122 31.73 8.19 26.71
C GLY A 122 31.25 9.64 26.69
N MET A 123 30.06 9.86 26.16
CA MET A 123 29.38 11.15 26.25
C MET A 123 27.94 10.98 26.70
N ARG A 124 27.61 11.83 27.67
CA ARG A 124 26.32 12.02 28.32
C ARG A 124 25.67 13.21 27.62
N CYS A 125 24.46 13.06 27.10
CA CYS A 125 23.76 14.14 26.38
C CYS A 125 23.25 15.22 27.35
N ARG A 126 23.46 16.49 26.99
CA ARG A 126 22.68 17.65 27.45
C ARG A 126 21.93 18.18 26.25
#